data_AF-A0A973IJ85-F1
#
_entry.id   AF-A0A973IJ85-F1
#
_cell.length_a   1.000
_cell.length_b   1.000
_cell.length_c   1.000
_cell.angle_alpha   90.00
_cell.angle_beta   90.00
_cell.angle_gamma   90.00
#
_symmetry.space_group_name_H-M   'P 1'
#
loop_
_entity.id
_entity.type
_entity.pdbx_description
1 polymer ?
#
loop_
_entity_poly.entity_id
_entity_poly.type
_entity_poly.pdbx_seq_one_letter_code
_entity_poly.pdbx_strand_id
1 'polypeptide(L)'
;MSRWPRKTSRSRTTAPLASLLLALLIAGSALPALAQPAEQPSITSQQDGQRTIDEYRVNGKLYAIRIVPADGKPYFLYDNNGDGDFSRVEASSVAVPAWVIQE
;
A
#
# COMPACT_ATOMS: atom_id res chain seq x y z
N MET A 1 -30.37 -31.66 -43.75
CA MET A 1 -29.87 -32.98 -43.25
C MET A 1 -28.56 -33.25 -43.97
N SER A 2 -27.54 -33.72 -43.26
CA SER A 2 -26.20 -34.04 -43.78
C SER A 2 -25.28 -32.85 -43.98
N ARG A 3 -24.00 -32.88 -43.64
CA ARG A 3 -23.15 -33.84 -42.92
C ARG A 3 -21.88 -33.01 -42.62
N TRP A 4 -21.55 -32.76 -41.37
CA TRP A 4 -20.13 -32.61 -41.01
C TRP A 4 -19.63 -34.01 -40.65
N PRO A 5 -18.42 -34.43 -41.06
CA PRO A 5 -17.36 -34.44 -40.05
C PRO A 5 -15.89 -34.38 -40.53
N ARG A 6 -15.06 -34.01 -39.55
CA ARG A 6 -13.67 -34.45 -39.24
C ARG A 6 -12.52 -33.99 -40.14
N LYS A 7 -11.84 -32.96 -39.65
CA LYS A 7 -10.40 -32.77 -39.87
C LYS A 7 -9.65 -33.69 -38.90
N THR A 8 -9.11 -34.80 -39.40
CA THR A 8 -8.06 -35.56 -38.72
C THR A 8 -6.97 -35.87 -39.72
N SER A 9 -5.80 -35.26 -39.55
CA SER A 9 -4.57 -35.90 -39.99
C SER A 9 -3.48 -35.62 -38.96
N ARG A 10 -2.76 -36.70 -38.71
CA ARG A 10 -1.88 -36.98 -37.60
C ARG A 10 -0.46 -36.79 -38.12
N SER A 11 0.42 -36.16 -37.34
CA SER A 11 1.85 -36.30 -37.57
C SER A 11 2.56 -36.32 -36.23
N ARG A 12 3.04 -37.51 -35.88
CA ARG A 12 3.98 -37.76 -34.78
C ARG A 12 5.38 -37.52 -35.34
N THR A 13 6.21 -36.67 -34.72
CA THR A 13 7.67 -36.73 -34.93
C THR A 13 8.38 -36.12 -33.72
N THR A 14 8.90 -37.03 -32.88
CA THR A 14 10.16 -37.00 -32.11
C THR A 14 10.75 -35.66 -31.63
N ALA A 15 10.98 -35.59 -30.31
CA ALA A 15 11.89 -34.66 -29.64
C ALA A 15 13.35 -34.83 -30.11
N PRO A 16 14.18 -33.79 -29.90
CA PRO A 16 15.29 -34.01 -28.96
C PRO A 16 15.41 -32.91 -27.90
N LEU A 17 15.56 -33.43 -26.69
CA LEU A 17 16.03 -32.83 -25.45
C LEU A 17 17.07 -31.72 -25.67
N ALA A 18 16.66 -30.48 -25.39
CA ALA A 18 17.54 -29.32 -25.36
C ALA A 18 18.20 -29.21 -23.96
N SER A 19 19.50 -29.47 -23.96
CA SER A 19 20.53 -28.76 -23.19
C SER A 19 20.40 -28.62 -21.67
N LEU A 20 21.14 -29.51 -21.00
CA LEU A 20 21.75 -29.32 -19.68
C LEU A 20 22.51 -27.97 -19.63
N LEU A 21 22.19 -27.09 -18.68
CA LEU A 21 23.09 -26.04 -18.20
C LEU A 21 22.71 -25.54 -16.79
N LEU A 22 23.64 -25.81 -15.86
CA LEU A 22 24.05 -24.96 -14.74
C LEU A 22 23.13 -24.82 -13.51
N ALA A 23 23.44 -25.63 -12.49
CA ALA A 23 23.16 -25.32 -11.09
C ALA A 23 23.84 -23.99 -10.72
N LEU A 24 23.05 -23.00 -10.30
CA LEU A 24 23.54 -21.73 -9.75
C LEU A 24 22.93 -21.48 -8.37
N LEU A 25 23.81 -21.60 -7.38
CA LEU A 25 23.88 -20.90 -6.10
C LEU A 25 22.57 -20.46 -5.42
N ILE A 26 22.32 -21.09 -4.26
CA ILE A 26 21.99 -20.47 -2.97
C ILE A 26 21.50 -19.02 -3.08
N ALA A 27 20.23 -18.83 -3.39
CA ALA A 27 19.56 -17.58 -3.08
C ALA A 27 19.38 -17.55 -1.56
N GLY A 28 20.32 -16.91 -0.86
CA GLY A 28 20.12 -16.52 0.54
C GLY A 28 18.85 -15.69 0.61
N SER A 29 17.78 -16.29 1.10
CA SER A 29 16.56 -15.58 1.44
C SER A 29 16.94 -14.60 2.56
N ALA A 30 17.10 -13.33 2.19
CA ALA A 30 17.06 -12.25 3.15
C ALA A 30 15.79 -12.46 3.98
N LEU A 31 15.96 -12.72 5.27
CA LEU A 31 14.84 -12.74 6.20
C LEU A 31 14.05 -11.45 5.98
N PRO A 32 12.72 -11.50 5.79
CA PRO A 32 11.95 -10.28 5.83
C PRO A 32 12.24 -9.66 7.20
N ALA A 33 12.83 -8.47 7.21
CA ALA A 33 12.90 -7.66 8.42
C ALA A 33 11.48 -7.63 8.98
N LEU A 34 11.30 -8.12 10.20
CA LEU A 34 10.01 -8.13 10.87
C LEU A 34 9.53 -6.68 10.90
N ALA A 35 8.65 -6.33 9.97
CA ALA A 35 7.96 -5.05 9.98
C ALA A 35 7.22 -5.04 11.31
N GLN A 36 7.72 -4.24 12.27
CA GLN A 36 6.96 -3.96 13.47
C GLN A 36 5.59 -3.45 12.98
N PRO A 37 4.47 -3.97 13.52
CA PRO A 37 3.17 -3.44 13.16
C PRO A 37 3.18 -1.96 13.53
N ALA A 38 3.32 -1.09 12.52
CA ALA A 38 3.08 0.32 12.70
C ALA A 38 1.62 0.43 13.19
N GLU A 39 1.39 1.09 14.31
CA GLU A 39 0.04 1.26 14.83
C GLU A 39 -0.81 1.92 13.74
N GLN A 40 -1.76 1.16 13.20
CA GLN A 40 -2.55 1.62 12.06
C GLN A 40 -3.54 2.67 12.56
N PRO A 41 -3.51 3.91 12.05
CA PRO A 41 -4.45 4.93 12.46
C PRO A 41 -5.87 4.60 12.01
N SER A 42 -6.83 4.87 12.88
CA SER A 42 -8.23 5.03 12.50
C SER A 42 -8.37 6.33 11.71
N ILE A 43 -8.99 6.27 10.54
CA ILE A 43 -9.18 7.41 9.66
C ILE A 43 -10.66 7.68 9.52
N THR A 44 -11.09 8.90 9.88
CA THR A 44 -12.47 9.36 9.67
C THR A 44 -12.49 10.44 8.60
N SER A 45 -13.23 10.22 7.53
CA SER A 45 -13.35 11.17 6.41
C SER A 45 -14.68 11.93 6.48
N GLN A 46 -14.62 13.25 6.30
CA GLN A 46 -15.76 14.14 6.21
C GLN A 46 -15.64 15.06 4.99
N GLN A 47 -16.77 15.33 4.34
CA GLN A 47 -16.88 16.42 3.37
C GLN A 47 -17.27 17.71 4.09
N ASP A 48 -16.51 18.77 3.85
CA ASP A 48 -16.76 20.12 4.36
C ASP A 48 -16.72 21.12 3.21
N GLY A 49 -17.89 21.51 2.72
CA GLY A 49 -18.03 22.35 1.53
C GLY A 49 -17.40 21.68 0.30
N GLN A 50 -16.29 22.27 -0.19
CA GLN A 50 -15.52 21.76 -1.33
C GLN A 50 -14.20 21.10 -0.93
N ARG A 51 -13.98 20.79 0.35
CA ARG A 51 -12.78 20.09 0.81
C ARG A 51 -13.13 18.78 1.50
N THR A 52 -12.25 17.81 1.38
CA THR A 52 -12.30 16.58 2.18
C THR A 52 -11.37 16.76 3.39
N ILE A 53 -11.85 16.38 4.56
CA ILE A 53 -11.10 16.40 5.82
C ILE A 53 -10.98 14.95 6.29
N ASP A 54 -9.76 14.46 6.44
CA ASP A 54 -9.50 13.13 7.01
C ASP A 54 -8.80 13.27 8.35
N GLU A 55 -9.44 12.85 9.42
CA GLU A 55 -8.87 12.81 10.77
C GLU A 55 -8.15 11.48 11.01
N TYR A 56 -6.89 11.57 11.45
CA TYR A 56 -6.05 10.41 11.78
C TYR A 56 -5.89 10.29 13.29
N ARG A 57 -6.37 9.17 13.82
CA ARG A 57 -6.36 8.88 15.26
C ARG A 57 -5.68 7.56 15.56
N VAL A 58 -4.90 7.52 16.64
CA VAL A 58 -4.39 6.26 17.23
C VAL A 58 -4.78 6.28 18.71
N ASN A 59 -5.30 5.16 19.22
CA ASN A 59 -5.82 5.05 20.59
C ASN A 59 -6.80 6.18 20.97
N GLY A 60 -7.60 6.64 20.00
CA GLY A 60 -8.56 7.76 20.15
C GLY A 60 -7.95 9.17 20.12
N LYS A 61 -6.62 9.30 20.20
CA LYS A 61 -5.91 10.59 20.16
C LYS A 61 -5.73 11.04 18.71
N LEU A 62 -6.11 12.29 18.43
CA LEU A 62 -5.94 12.94 17.13
C LEU A 62 -4.51 13.46 16.99
N TYR A 63 -3.78 13.02 15.98
CA TYR A 63 -2.41 13.48 15.75
C TYR A 63 -2.20 14.11 14.38
N ALA A 64 -3.08 13.82 13.40
CA ALA A 64 -3.02 14.47 12.10
C ALA A 64 -4.41 14.68 11.50
N ILE A 65 -4.53 15.74 10.70
CA ILE A 65 -5.71 16.02 9.87
C ILE A 65 -5.21 16.26 8.46
N ARG A 66 -5.62 15.45 7.49
CA ARG A 66 -5.37 15.71 6.08
C ARG A 66 -6.49 16.58 5.52
N ILE A 67 -6.13 17.69 4.91
CA ILE A 67 -7.06 18.56 4.20
C ILE A 67 -6.78 18.38 2.71
N VAL A 68 -7.82 18.03 1.96
CA VAL A 68 -7.82 17.93 0.49
C VAL A 68 -8.76 19.01 -0.05
N PRO A 69 -8.24 20.20 -0.43
CA PRO A 69 -9.04 21.24 -1.07
C PRO A 69 -9.53 20.80 -2.46
N ALA A 70 -10.66 21.32 -2.94
CA ALA A 70 -11.07 21.15 -4.34
C ALA A 70 -10.02 21.70 -5.31
N ASP A 71 -9.52 22.90 -5.01
CA ASP A 71 -8.52 23.59 -5.80
C ASP A 71 -7.27 23.83 -4.94
N GLY A 72 -6.33 22.88 -4.99
CA GLY A 72 -5.08 22.99 -4.26
C GLY A 72 -4.38 21.67 -4.02
N LYS A 73 -3.22 21.72 -3.38
CA LYS A 73 -2.50 20.53 -2.95
C LYS A 73 -3.01 20.08 -1.58
N PRO A 74 -3.14 18.76 -1.35
CA PRO A 74 -3.38 18.23 -0.01
C PRO A 74 -2.25 18.61 0.93
N TYR A 75 -2.60 18.87 2.19
CA TYR A 75 -1.64 19.13 3.26
C TYR A 75 -2.15 18.54 4.57
N PHE A 76 -1.25 18.40 5.54
CA PHE A 76 -1.57 17.93 6.87
C PHE A 76 -1.52 19.08 7.87
N LEU A 77 -2.40 19.04 8.86
CA LEU A 77 -2.20 19.64 10.16
C LEU A 77 -1.69 18.52 11.07
N TYR A 78 -0.50 18.67 11.65
CA TYR A 78 0.20 17.62 12.38
C TYR A 78 0.59 18.09 13.79
N ASP A 79 0.24 17.30 14.80
CA ASP A 79 0.67 17.50 16.19
C ASP A 79 1.91 16.63 16.46
N ASN A 80 3.06 17.31 16.56
CA ASN A 80 4.35 16.66 16.65
C ASN A 80 4.70 16.17 18.06
N ASN A 81 4.17 16.79 19.11
CA ASN A 81 4.58 16.58 20.51
C ASN A 81 3.41 16.25 21.46
N GLY A 82 2.17 16.28 20.98
CA GLY A 82 0.97 15.96 21.76
C GLY A 82 0.46 17.12 22.60
N ASP A 83 0.89 18.36 22.33
CA ASP A 83 0.42 19.55 23.04
C ASP A 83 -0.90 20.12 22.47
N GLY A 84 -1.35 19.59 21.33
CA GLY A 84 -2.53 20.06 20.61
C GLY A 84 -2.27 21.22 19.65
N ASP A 85 -1.04 21.71 19.52
CA ASP A 85 -0.66 22.72 18.54
C ASP A 85 -0.29 22.07 17.20
N PHE A 86 -1.19 22.22 16.24
CA PHE A 86 -1.01 21.63 14.92
C PHE A 86 -0.18 22.52 13.99
N SER A 87 0.88 21.94 13.45
CA SER A 87 1.70 22.57 12.41
C SER A 87 1.29 22.11 11.01
N ARG A 88 1.30 23.02 10.04
CA ARG A 88 1.03 22.69 8.64
C ARG A 88 2.22 21.99 8.01
N VAL A 89 1.98 20.83 7.39
CA VAL A 89 2.98 20.02 6.71
C VAL A 89 2.53 19.71 5.29
N GLU A 90 3.33 20.14 4.31
CA GLU A 90 3.14 19.83 2.89
C GLU A 90 3.81 18.49 2.57
N ALA A 91 3.13 17.39 2.85
CA ALA A 91 3.61 16.03 2.61
C ALA A 91 2.51 15.11 2.08
N SER A 92 2.89 14.02 1.44
CA SER A 92 1.95 12.97 0.99
C SER A 92 1.52 12.05 2.13
N SER A 93 2.31 11.96 3.20
CA SER A 93 2.03 11.18 4.40
C SER A 93 2.80 11.75 5.59
N VAL A 94 2.34 11.47 6.81
CA VAL A 94 2.98 11.82 8.08
C VAL A 94 3.15 10.57 8.93
N ALA A 95 4.21 10.51 9.73
CA ALA A 95 4.46 9.39 10.63
C ALA A 95 3.55 9.47 11.86
N VAL A 96 3.18 8.31 12.42
CA VAL A 96 2.52 8.25 13.73
C VAL A 96 3.54 8.71 14.78
N PRO A 97 3.25 9.77 15.55
CA PRO A 97 4.20 10.28 16.53
C PRO A 97 4.23 9.37 17.76
N ALA A 98 5.42 9.27 18.37
CA ALA A 98 5.68 8.37 19.48
C ALA A 98 4.83 8.66 20.73
N TRP A 99 4.36 9.89 20.92
CA TRP A 99 3.52 10.27 22.07
C TRP A 99 2.14 9.60 22.04
N VAL A 100 1.65 9.18 20.88
CA VAL A 100 0.34 8.50 20.77
C VAL A 100 0.41 7.02 21.16
N ILE A 101 1.61 6.43 21.04
CA ILE A 101 1.85 4.99 21.22
C ILE A 101 2.16 4.65 22.70
N GLN A 102 2.54 5.65 23.51
CA GLN A 102 3.09 5.44 24.86
C GLN A 102 2.05 5.21 25.98
N GLU A 103 0.80 4.84 25.67
CA GLU A 103 -0.25 4.59 26.69
C GLU A 103 -0.78 3.15 26.69
#